data_AF-A0A368H0T3-F1
#
_entry.id   AF-A0A368H0T3-F1
#
_cell.length_a   1.000
_cell.length_b   1.000
_cell.length_c   1.000
_cell.angle_alpha   90.00
_cell.angle_beta   90.00
_cell.angle_gamma   90.00
#
_symmetry.space_group_name_H-M   'P 1'
#
loop_
_entity.id
_entity.type
_entity.pdbx_description
1 polymer ?
#
loop_
_entity_poly.entity_id
_entity_poly.type
_entity_poly.pdbx_seq_one_letter_code
_entity_poly.pdbx_strand_id
1 'polypeptide(L)'
;MVSQAILYAAHVLPVGMIWLACVTGFLPLMKLGPDCDCFRHIVLYAPVYAVLLLGVYAVVSVVHGVLTFNDCPAAKDELLQEIKEAREDLKKRKVI
;
A
#
# COMPACT_ATOMS: atom_id res chain seq x y z
N MET A 1 6.59 -12.25 18.05
CA MET A 1 5.37 -12.41 17.22
C MET A 1 4.09 -11.96 17.94
N VAL A 2 3.88 -12.30 19.22
CA VAL A 2 2.68 -11.92 19.99
C VAL A 2 2.51 -10.41 20.17
N SER A 3 3.60 -9.65 20.36
CA SER A 3 3.54 -8.19 20.60
C SER A 3 2.94 -7.39 19.44
N GLN A 4 3.30 -7.73 18.19
CA GLN A 4 2.77 -7.05 17.01
C GLN A 4 1.27 -7.33 16.81
N ALA A 5 0.85 -8.58 16.99
CA ALA A 5 -0.56 -8.95 16.89
C ALA A 5 -1.45 -8.22 17.91
N ILE A 6 -0.98 -8.06 19.15
CA ILE A 6 -1.69 -7.32 20.20
C ILE A 6 -1.80 -5.83 19.83
N LEU A 7 -0.73 -5.23 19.32
CA LEU A 7 -0.74 -3.84 18.85
C LEU A 7 -1.74 -3.64 17.70
N TYR A 8 -1.78 -4.54 16.72
CA TYR A 8 -2.76 -4.44 15.64
C TYR A 8 -4.19 -4.64 16.13
N ALA A 9 -4.43 -5.63 17.00
CA ALA A 9 -5.74 -5.86 17.59
C ALA A 9 -6.23 -4.64 18.39
N ALA A 10 -5.34 -3.98 19.14
CA ALA A 10 -5.67 -2.80 19.92
C ALA A 10 -6.18 -1.62 19.07
N HIS A 11 -5.78 -1.51 17.81
CA HIS A 11 -6.23 -0.43 16.91
C HIS A 11 -7.41 -0.84 16.03
N VAL A 12 -7.43 -2.09 15.54
CA VAL A 12 -8.48 -2.55 14.61
C VAL A 12 -9.80 -2.83 15.32
N LEU A 13 -9.75 -3.42 16.52
CA LEU A 13 -10.94 -3.76 17.30
C LEU A 13 -11.80 -2.53 17.66
N PRO A 14 -11.26 -1.42 18.20
CA PRO A 14 -12.09 -0.26 18.53
C PRO A 14 -12.72 0.38 17.29
N VAL A 15 -12.02 0.41 16.15
CA VAL A 15 -12.58 0.94 14.89
C VAL A 15 -13.75 0.08 14.42
N GLY A 16 -13.62 -1.25 14.47
CA GLY A 16 -14.72 -2.17 14.16
C GLY A 16 -15.90 -2.04 15.14
N MET A 17 -15.62 -1.88 16.43
CA MET A 17 -16.65 -1.66 17.46
C MET A 17 -17.39 -0.35 17.25
N ILE A 18 -16.70 0.73 16.90
CA ILE A 18 -17.32 2.04 16.59
C ILE A 18 -18.23 1.92 15.36
N TRP A 19 -17.79 1.23 14.31
CA TRP A 19 -18.62 1.00 13.13
C TRP A 19 -19.89 0.21 13.46
N LEU A 20 -19.77 -0.89 14.23
CA LEU A 20 -20.93 -1.67 14.69
C LEU A 20 -21.88 -0.83 15.56
N ALA A 21 -21.35 0.01 16.45
CA ALA A 21 -22.15 0.92 17.28
C ALA A 21 -22.89 1.98 16.45
N CYS A 22 -22.31 2.44 15.35
CA CYS A 22 -22.96 3.34 14.38
C CYS A 22 -24.05 2.64 13.57
N VAL A 23 -23.84 1.39 13.13
CA VAL A 23 -24.83 0.60 12.35
C VAL A 23 -26.01 0.16 13.21
N THR A 24 -25.77 -0.21 14.47
CA THR A 24 -26.82 -0.64 15.42
C THR A 24 -27.64 0.51 15.99
N GLY A 25 -27.28 1.77 15.69
CA GLY A 25 -27.98 2.95 16.19
C GLY A 25 -27.77 3.23 17.67
N PHE A 26 -26.77 2.60 18.30
CA PHE A 26 -26.40 2.83 19.70
C PHE A 26 -25.83 4.24 19.90
N LEU A 27 -25.07 4.74 18.93
CA LEU A 27 -24.78 6.18 18.82
C LEU A 27 -25.83 6.86 17.94
N PRO A 28 -26.50 7.93 18.41
CA PRO A 28 -27.46 8.67 17.60
C PRO A 28 -26.82 9.49 16.47
N LEU A 29 -25.58 9.22 16.07
CA LEU A 29 -24.88 9.92 14.97
C LEU A 29 -25.69 9.93 13.66
N MET A 30 -26.42 8.84 13.38
CA MET A 30 -27.34 8.75 12.24
C MET A 30 -28.56 9.69 12.33
N LYS A 31 -28.97 10.11 13.53
CA LYS A 31 -30.10 11.03 13.75
C LYS A 31 -29.68 12.51 13.78
N LEU A 32 -28.37 12.77 13.91
CA LEU A 32 -27.79 14.11 14.00
C LEU A 32 -27.29 14.61 12.63
N GLY A 33 -27.05 13.68 11.70
CA GLY A 33 -26.69 13.96 10.32
C GLY A 33 -27.91 14.32 9.46
N PRO A 34 -27.68 14.76 8.21
CA PRO A 34 -28.75 15.03 7.25
C PRO A 34 -29.56 13.76 6.97
N ASP A 35 -30.89 13.86 6.97
CA ASP A 35 -31.86 12.80 6.66
C ASP A 35 -31.84 12.41 5.16
N CYS A 36 -30.67 12.06 4.65
CA CYS A 36 -30.47 11.61 3.29
C CYS A 36 -30.17 10.11 3.30
N ASP A 37 -30.97 9.32 2.58
CA ASP A 37 -30.76 7.87 2.43
C ASP A 37 -29.35 7.52 1.95
N CYS A 38 -28.71 8.41 1.17
CA CYS A 38 -27.33 8.27 0.72
C CYS A 38 -26.33 8.17 1.88
N PHE A 39 -26.48 8.99 2.92
CA PHE A 39 -25.60 8.96 4.09
C PHE A 39 -25.70 7.62 4.82
N ARG A 40 -26.92 7.06 4.89
CA ARG A 40 -27.15 5.76 5.52
C ARG A 40 -26.48 4.63 4.77
N HIS A 41 -26.55 4.65 3.43
CA HIS A 41 -25.85 3.69 2.59
C HIS A 41 -24.33 3.79 2.72
N ILE A 42 -23.77 5.01 2.75
CA ILE A 42 -22.32 5.21 2.89
C ILE A 42 -21.81 4.63 4.21
N VAL A 43 -22.50 4.85 5.33
CA VAL A 43 -22.08 4.31 6.64
C VAL A 43 -22.20 2.77 6.68
N LEU A 44 -23.24 2.20 6.08
CA LEU A 44 -23.43 0.75 6.01
C LEU A 44 -22.33 0.08 5.19
N TYR A 45 -21.98 0.65 4.04
CA TYR A 45 -20.95 0.12 3.14
C TYR A 45 -19.55 0.72 3.37
N ALA A 46 -19.35 1.48 4.45
CA ALA A 46 -18.08 2.07 4.84
C ALA A 46 -16.87 1.09 4.79
N PRO A 47 -16.95 -0.16 5.30
CA PRO A 47 -15.82 -1.08 5.20
C PRO A 47 -15.47 -1.46 3.76
N VAL A 48 -16.47 -1.54 2.86
CA VAL A 48 -16.24 -1.84 1.43
C VAL A 48 -15.51 -0.67 0.76
N TYR A 49 -15.96 0.56 1.03
CA TYR A 49 -15.28 1.76 0.52
C TYR A 49 -13.86 1.87 1.06
N ALA A 50 -13.61 1.53 2.33
CA ALA A 50 -12.28 1.54 2.91
C ALA A 50 -11.31 0.59 2.19
N VAL A 51 -11.75 -0.65 1.90
CA VAL A 51 -10.95 -1.62 1.14
C VAL A 51 -10.67 -1.12 -0.28
N LEU A 52 -11.68 -0.54 -0.95
CA LEU A 52 -11.53 0.00 -2.29
C LEU A 52 -10.51 1.15 -2.33
N LEU A 53 -10.58 2.10 -1.40
CA LEU A 53 -9.63 3.20 -1.29
C LEU A 53 -8.22 2.72 -0.99
N LEU A 54 -8.07 1.71 -0.12
CA LEU A 54 -6.78 1.10 0.17
C LEU A 54 -6.19 0.40 -1.07
N GLY A 55 -7.03 -0.26 -1.86
CA GLY A 55 -6.65 -0.85 -3.14
C GLY A 55 -6.15 0.20 -4.14
N VAL A 56 -6.90 1.30 -4.29
CA VAL A 56 -6.49 2.43 -5.16
C VAL A 56 -5.17 3.03 -4.67
N TYR A 57 -5.02 3.25 -3.38
CA TYR A 57 -3.79 3.75 -2.78
C TYR A 57 -2.60 2.83 -3.07
N ALA A 58 -2.78 1.51 -2.93
CA ALA A 58 -1.74 0.53 -3.24
C ALA A 58 -1.31 0.60 -4.72
N VAL A 59 -2.28 0.65 -5.64
CA VAL A 59 -1.99 0.79 -7.09
C VAL A 59 -1.23 2.08 -7.37
N VAL A 60 -1.70 3.21 -6.85
CA VAL A 60 -1.05 4.51 -7.03
C VAL A 60 0.37 4.51 -6.46
N SER A 61 0.57 3.92 -5.29
CA SER A 61 1.90 3.80 -4.67
C SER A 61 2.87 3.00 -5.52
N VAL A 62 2.42 1.88 -6.09
CA VAL A 62 3.24 1.06 -7.00
C VAL A 62 3.56 1.83 -8.27
N VAL A 63 2.56 2.46 -8.91
CA VAL A 63 2.77 3.26 -10.13
C VAL A 63 3.75 4.41 -9.86
N HIS A 64 3.59 5.12 -8.75
CA HIS A 64 4.52 6.17 -8.35
C HIS A 64 5.94 5.64 -8.14
N GLY A 65 6.09 4.47 -7.51
CA GLY A 65 7.37 3.80 -7.33
C GLY A 65 8.03 3.40 -8.66
N VAL A 66 7.26 2.92 -9.63
CA VAL A 66 7.74 2.59 -10.97
C VAL A 66 8.13 3.85 -11.75
N LEU A 67 7.32 4.89 -11.72
CA LEU A 67 7.62 6.16 -12.39
C LEU A 67 8.83 6.89 -11.78
N THR A 68 9.03 6.72 -10.47
CA THR A 68 10.15 7.32 -9.72
C THR A 68 11.37 6.41 -9.68
N PHE A 69 11.31 5.23 -10.31
CA PHE A 69 12.49 4.39 -10.48
C PHE A 69 13.43 5.12 -11.43
N ASN A 70 14.31 5.93 -10.86
CA ASN A 70 15.33 6.68 -11.58
C ASN A 70 16.21 5.65 -12.28
N ASP A 71 16.12 5.60 -13.61
CA ASP A 71 17.13 4.92 -14.41
C ASP A 71 18.47 5.42 -13.90
N CYS A 72 19.33 4.51 -13.43
CA CYS A 72 20.66 4.86 -12.96
C CYS A 72 21.61 4.61 -14.13
N PRO A 73 21.74 5.55 -15.10
CA PRO A 73 22.59 5.36 -16.26
C PRO A 73 24.05 5.17 -15.85
N ALA A 74 24.47 5.84 -14.77
CA ALA A 74 25.82 5.69 -14.23
C ALA A 74 26.12 4.25 -13.79
N ALA A 75 25.20 3.59 -13.07
CA ALA A 75 25.39 2.20 -12.64
C ALA A 75 25.39 1.23 -13.84
N LYS A 76 24.62 1.53 -14.88
CA LYS A 76 24.65 0.76 -16.14
C LYS A 76 26.00 0.91 -16.85
N ASP A 77 26.53 2.12 -16.93
CA ASP A 77 27.79 2.40 -17.62
C ASP A 77 29.00 1.80 -16.88
N GLU A 78 29.02 1.87 -15.54
CA GLU A 78 30.03 1.24 -14.70
C GLU A 78 30.02 -0.29 -14.86
N LEU A 79 28.85 -0.92 -14.82
CA LEU A 79 28.70 -2.37 -15.07
C LEU A 79 29.15 -2.77 -16.49
N LEU A 80 28.86 -1.96 -17.51
CA LEU A 80 29.33 -2.23 -18.87
C LEU A 80 30.85 -2.17 -18.99
N GLN A 81 31.49 -1.29 -18.24
CA GLN A 81 32.94 -1.16 -18.19
C GLN A 81 33.58 -2.38 -17.53
N GLU A 82 33.04 -2.84 -16.38
CA GLU A 82 33.49 -4.07 -15.72
C GLU A 82 33.35 -5.31 -16.63
N ILE A 83 32.25 -5.43 -17.37
CA ILE A 83 32.05 -6.52 -18.34
C ILE A 83 33.12 -6.49 -19.43
N LYS A 84 33.48 -5.28 -19.90
CA LYS A 84 34.49 -5.12 -20.95
C LYS A 84 35.87 -5.54 -20.44
N GLU A 85 36.25 -5.11 -19.24
CA GLU A 85 37.51 -5.49 -18.61
C GLU A 85 37.57 -7.01 -18.36
N ALA A 86 36.51 -7.61 -17.81
CA ALA A 86 36.43 -9.05 -17.59
C ALA A 86 36.56 -9.84 -18.91
N ARG A 87 35.95 -9.34 -20.00
CA ARG A 87 36.11 -9.96 -21.33
C ARG A 87 37.53 -9.87 -21.86
N GLU A 88 38.19 -8.74 -21.71
CA GLU A 88 39.60 -8.61 -22.10
C GLU A 88 40.51 -9.53 -21.29
N ASP A 89 40.25 -9.65 -19.99
CA ASP A 89 41.03 -10.53 -19.11
C ASP A 89 40.84 -12.01 -19.44
N LEU A 90 39.62 -12.44 -19.75
CA LEU A 90 39.35 -13.80 -20.21
C LEU A 90 39.99 -14.09 -21.58
N LYS A 91 40.03 -13.11 -22.49
CA LYS A 91 40.72 -13.21 -23.78
C LYS A 91 42.24 -13.30 -23.63
N LYS A 92 42.83 -12.54 -22.69
CA LYS A 92 44.25 -12.67 -22.31
C LYS A 92 44.55 -14.05 -21.76
N ARG A 93 43.64 -14.61 -20.96
CA ARG A 93 43.74 -15.96 -20.39
C ARG A 93 43.43 -17.08 -21.41
N LYS A 94 43.03 -16.75 -22.65
CA LYS A 94 42.63 -17.69 -23.72
C LYS A 94 41.49 -18.64 -23.31
N VAL A 95 40.62 -18.19 -22.40
CA VAL A 95 39.43 -18.95 -21.98
C VAL A 95 38.29 -18.75 -22.97
N ILE A 96 38.28 -17.60 -23.66
CA ILE A 96 37.40 -17.23 -24.79
C ILE A 96 38.23 -16.55 -25.87
#